data_AF-A0A133XI69-F1
#
_entry.id   AF-A0A133XI69-F1
#
_cell.length_a   1.000
_cell.length_b   1.000
_cell.length_c   1.000
_cell.angle_alpha   90.00
_cell.angle_beta   90.00
_cell.angle_gamma   90.00
#
_symmetry.space_group_name_H-M   'P 1'
#
loop_
_entity.id
_entity.type
_entity.pdbx_description
1 polymer ?
#
loop_
_entity_poly.entity_id
_entity_poly.type
_entity_poly.pdbx_seq_one_letter_code
_entity_poly.pdbx_strand_id
1 'polypeptide(L)'
;MRLEHTVRDETFLPLWGPVKRSQTGFAVEQDIRYKGSSGGGLSALAIYLLESGKVDGVLHIAPSDTEAFANIAQISRTRADVLRGAGSRYAPASPLVALENCLQEPGVFAFIGKPCDVAALRAISRRRATVAEKFPILMSFMCAGTPGFKGTEAVVRAMGLEPEKTIRFRYRGNGWPGKARAETAEGKVGEMDYDSSWGNILNRHLQFRCKICPDGTGEFADVTCADAWYGNDKGYPTFEESDGRSLVLSRSTKGMQLVNDAVEAGYLAVADLPIEDIERMQPYQADRKRMVAARLFGRKLALRKIPKYIQMGLLKLSLNSSKKRLLRNSIGTWLRSLNDK
;
A
#
# COMPACT_ATOMS: atom_id res chain seq x y z
N MET A 1 -0.32 -20.98 4.06
CA MET A 1 -0.11 -19.88 3.10
C MET A 1 1.34 -19.89 2.64
N ARG A 2 1.57 -19.96 1.32
CA ARG A 2 2.88 -19.92 0.65
C ARG A 2 2.94 -18.66 -0.20
N LEU A 3 4.00 -17.88 -0.09
CA LEU A 3 4.28 -16.74 -0.96
C LEU A 3 5.69 -16.90 -1.51
N GLU A 4 5.84 -16.76 -2.82
CA GLU A 4 7.09 -17.06 -3.51
C GLU A 4 7.33 -16.19 -4.74
N HIS A 5 8.58 -15.77 -4.88
CA HIS A 5 9.12 -15.35 -6.16
C HIS A 5 9.55 -16.58 -6.95
N THR A 6 9.24 -16.59 -8.25
CA THR A 6 9.53 -17.72 -9.14
C THR A 6 10.99 -17.74 -9.59
N VAL A 7 11.59 -16.57 -9.78
CA VAL A 7 13.00 -16.38 -10.15
C VAL A 7 13.55 -15.16 -9.41
N ARG A 8 14.79 -15.26 -8.91
CA ARG A 8 15.60 -14.10 -8.55
C ARG A 8 16.55 -13.84 -9.72
N ASP A 9 16.15 -12.94 -10.61
CA ASP A 9 17.07 -12.42 -11.62
C ASP A 9 17.94 -11.31 -11.02
N GLU A 10 18.79 -10.72 -11.85
CA GLU A 10 19.68 -9.60 -11.48
C GLU A 10 18.94 -8.35 -10.97
N THR A 11 17.65 -8.21 -11.27
CA THR A 11 16.83 -7.08 -10.81
C THR A 11 16.27 -7.28 -9.40
N PHE A 12 16.47 -8.47 -8.81
CA PHE A 12 15.97 -8.78 -7.47
C PHE A 12 16.86 -8.18 -6.37
N LEU A 13 16.32 -7.17 -5.71
CA LEU A 13 16.94 -6.53 -4.55
C LEU A 13 16.36 -7.13 -3.27
N PRO A 14 17.17 -7.65 -2.32
CA PRO A 14 16.65 -8.28 -1.12
C PRO A 14 15.63 -7.43 -0.33
N LEU A 15 15.86 -6.11 -0.21
CA LEU A 15 14.94 -5.19 0.46
C LEU A 15 13.71 -4.84 -0.39
N TRP A 16 13.89 -4.60 -1.68
CA TRP A 16 12.88 -3.95 -2.52
C TRP A 16 12.15 -4.88 -3.50
N GLY A 17 12.57 -6.15 -3.59
CA GLY A 17 12.06 -7.12 -4.56
C GLY A 17 12.59 -6.84 -5.98
N PRO A 18 11.91 -7.35 -7.01
CA PRO A 18 12.25 -7.03 -8.40
C PRO A 18 11.94 -5.56 -8.70
N VAL A 19 12.95 -4.82 -9.17
CA VAL A 19 12.83 -3.42 -9.58
C VAL A 19 13.57 -3.23 -10.90
N LYS A 20 12.83 -2.90 -11.96
CA LYS A 20 13.41 -2.55 -13.27
C LYS A 20 13.75 -1.07 -13.36
N ARG A 21 12.92 -0.20 -12.76
CA ARG A 21 13.16 1.24 -12.72
C ARG A 21 12.64 1.83 -11.42
N SER A 22 13.39 2.76 -10.86
CA SER A 22 13.07 3.52 -9.65
C SER A 22 13.06 5.00 -9.99
N GLN A 23 11.94 5.65 -9.70
CA GLN A 23 11.72 7.04 -10.07
C GLN A 23 10.95 7.75 -8.96
N THR A 24 10.97 9.07 -8.97
CA THR A 24 9.99 9.89 -8.24
C THR A 24 9.21 10.76 -9.20
N GLY A 25 7.97 11.08 -8.87
CA GLY A 25 7.13 11.86 -9.76
C GLY A 25 5.78 12.21 -9.17
N PHE A 26 4.92 12.75 -10.01
CA PHE A 26 3.57 13.16 -9.65
C PHE A 26 2.66 13.18 -10.87
N ALA A 27 1.36 13.16 -10.63
CA ALA A 27 0.33 13.42 -11.62
C ALA A 27 0.48 14.86 -12.12
N VAL A 28 0.56 15.04 -13.43
CA VAL A 28 0.71 16.37 -14.05
C VAL A 28 -0.49 17.25 -13.73
N GLU A 29 -1.67 16.66 -13.70
CA GLU A 29 -2.89 17.38 -13.36
C GLU A 29 -3.03 17.58 -11.84
N GLN A 30 -3.22 18.84 -11.45
CA GLN A 30 -3.19 19.26 -10.05
C GLN A 30 -4.31 18.66 -9.20
N ASP A 31 -5.51 18.46 -9.74
CA ASP A 31 -6.62 17.86 -8.98
C ASP A 31 -6.32 16.40 -8.58
N ILE A 32 -5.72 15.61 -9.50
CA ILE A 32 -5.29 14.24 -9.22
C ILE A 32 -4.19 14.24 -8.15
N ARG A 33 -3.20 15.13 -8.32
CA ARG A 33 -2.07 15.27 -7.39
C ARG A 33 -2.56 15.63 -5.99
N TYR A 34 -3.44 16.62 -5.88
CA TYR A 34 -3.99 17.12 -4.63
C TYR A 34 -4.86 16.07 -3.90
N LYS A 35 -5.74 15.37 -4.62
CA LYS A 35 -6.59 14.31 -4.03
C LYS A 35 -5.79 13.06 -3.63
N GLY A 36 -4.65 12.83 -4.27
CA GLY A 36 -3.74 11.76 -3.92
C GLY A 36 -3.21 11.88 -2.49
N SER A 37 -2.90 10.76 -1.86
CA SER A 37 -2.15 10.76 -0.58
C SER A 37 -0.64 10.86 -0.78
N SER A 38 -0.18 11.08 -2.01
CA SER A 38 1.23 11.24 -2.39
C SER A 38 1.19 12.10 -3.67
N GLY A 39 2.03 11.86 -4.66
CA GLY A 39 1.94 12.54 -5.96
C GLY A 39 0.78 12.10 -6.87
N GLY A 40 -0.24 11.39 -6.38
CA GLY A 40 -1.37 10.96 -7.22
C GLY A 40 -1.04 9.87 -8.27
N GLY A 41 0.13 9.22 -8.18
CA GLY A 41 0.65 8.33 -9.23
C GLY A 41 -0.28 7.17 -9.63
N LEU A 42 -0.86 6.46 -8.67
CA LEU A 42 -1.79 5.36 -8.98
C LEU A 42 -3.08 5.84 -9.64
N SER A 43 -3.61 6.98 -9.20
CA SER A 43 -4.81 7.56 -9.78
C SER A 43 -4.55 8.01 -11.22
N ALA A 44 -3.41 8.68 -11.48
CA ALA A 44 -3.02 9.06 -12.84
C ALA A 44 -2.86 7.85 -13.77
N LEU A 45 -2.20 6.78 -13.32
CA LEU A 45 -2.06 5.55 -14.11
C LEU A 45 -3.39 4.86 -14.37
N ALA A 46 -4.28 4.81 -13.38
CA ALA A 46 -5.62 4.22 -13.54
C ALA A 46 -6.47 5.01 -14.52
N ILE A 47 -6.45 6.35 -14.44
CA ILE A 47 -7.17 7.23 -15.34
C ILE A 47 -6.63 7.08 -16.76
N TYR A 48 -5.30 7.09 -16.94
CA TYR A 48 -4.66 6.86 -18.23
C TYR A 48 -5.10 5.53 -18.85
N LEU A 49 -5.06 4.43 -18.10
CA LEU A 49 -5.46 3.10 -18.58
C LEU A 49 -6.91 3.05 -19.07
N LEU A 50 -7.82 3.75 -18.39
CA LEU A 50 -9.23 3.84 -18.77
C LEU A 50 -9.42 4.72 -19.99
N GLU A 51 -8.89 5.95 -19.98
CA GLU A 51 -9.08 6.94 -21.03
C GLU A 51 -8.37 6.54 -22.34
N SER A 52 -7.30 5.76 -22.26
CA SER A 52 -6.63 5.18 -23.43
C SER A 52 -7.27 3.86 -23.92
N GLY A 53 -8.33 3.37 -23.27
CA GLY A 53 -8.99 2.10 -23.60
C GLY A 53 -8.11 0.85 -23.42
N LYS A 54 -7.05 0.92 -22.61
CA LYS A 54 -6.18 -0.24 -22.34
C LYS A 54 -6.82 -1.23 -21.37
N VAL A 55 -7.79 -0.78 -20.57
CA VAL A 55 -8.64 -1.61 -19.70
C VAL A 55 -10.06 -1.06 -19.69
N ASP A 56 -11.03 -1.94 -19.45
CA ASP A 56 -12.46 -1.62 -19.37
C ASP A 56 -12.90 -1.21 -17.95
N GLY A 57 -12.04 -1.45 -16.95
CA GLY A 57 -12.29 -1.05 -15.58
C GLY A 57 -11.06 -1.17 -14.68
N VAL A 58 -11.15 -0.58 -13.49
CA VAL A 58 -10.13 -0.70 -12.44
C VAL A 58 -10.78 -1.23 -11.17
N LEU A 59 -10.41 -2.45 -10.77
CA LEU A 59 -10.81 -3.03 -9.49
C LEU A 59 -9.93 -2.48 -8.37
N HIS A 60 -10.52 -1.70 -7.47
CA HIS A 60 -9.83 -1.16 -6.29
C HIS A 60 -10.81 -0.95 -5.12
N ILE A 61 -10.36 -0.21 -4.11
CA ILE A 61 -11.16 0.12 -2.94
C ILE A 61 -11.61 1.58 -3.01
N ALA A 62 -12.83 1.83 -2.55
CA ALA A 62 -13.41 3.15 -2.36
C ALA A 62 -14.11 3.22 -0.98
N PRO A 63 -14.45 4.42 -0.47
CA PRO A 63 -15.17 4.53 0.79
C PRO A 63 -16.61 4.02 0.62
N SER A 64 -17.23 3.54 1.70
CA SER A 64 -18.67 3.28 1.70
C SER A 64 -19.43 4.61 1.70
N ASP A 65 -20.59 4.65 1.03
CA ASP A 65 -21.51 5.80 1.08
C ASP A 65 -22.41 5.77 2.32
N THR A 66 -22.53 4.62 2.98
CA THR A 66 -23.47 4.39 4.09
C THR A 66 -22.79 4.22 5.44
N GLU A 67 -21.52 3.82 5.46
CA GLU A 67 -20.76 3.53 6.68
C GLU A 67 -19.46 4.32 6.71
N ALA A 68 -19.34 5.28 7.63
CA ALA A 68 -18.29 6.30 7.63
C ALA A 68 -16.85 5.77 7.61
N PHE A 69 -16.61 4.59 8.22
CA PHE A 69 -15.28 3.99 8.32
C PHE A 69 -15.09 2.82 7.35
N ALA A 70 -16.14 2.35 6.69
CA ALA A 70 -16.09 1.15 5.88
C ALA A 70 -15.52 1.42 4.49
N ASN A 71 -14.98 0.35 3.91
CA ASN A 71 -14.40 0.33 2.58
C ASN A 71 -15.13 -0.69 1.72
N ILE A 72 -15.41 -0.35 0.47
CA ILE A 72 -16.06 -1.23 -0.50
C ILE A 72 -15.11 -1.54 -1.66
N ALA A 73 -15.27 -2.72 -2.25
CA ALA A 73 -14.67 -3.01 -3.55
C ALA A 73 -15.45 -2.24 -4.63
N GLN A 74 -14.73 -1.56 -5.52
CA GLN A 74 -15.29 -0.77 -6.61
C GLN A 74 -14.61 -1.16 -7.91
N ILE A 75 -15.40 -1.25 -8.97
CA ILE A 75 -14.93 -1.32 -10.35
C ILE A 75 -15.13 0.07 -10.96
N SER A 76 -14.06 0.85 -11.05
CA SER A 76 -14.08 2.18 -11.66
C SER A 76 -14.02 2.10 -13.16
N ARG A 77 -14.87 2.86 -13.85
CA ARG A 77 -14.88 2.96 -15.32
C ARG A 77 -14.64 4.38 -15.81
N THR A 78 -14.75 5.35 -14.92
CA THR A 78 -14.51 6.75 -15.23
C THR A 78 -13.43 7.33 -14.33
N ARG A 79 -12.88 8.46 -14.77
CA ARG A 79 -12.02 9.32 -13.96
C ARG A 79 -12.65 9.66 -12.60
N ALA A 80 -13.94 10.01 -12.58
CA ALA A 80 -14.65 10.37 -11.36
C ALA A 80 -14.68 9.18 -10.37
N ASP A 81 -14.89 7.96 -10.87
CA ASP A 81 -14.88 6.75 -10.04
C ASP A 81 -13.50 6.53 -9.41
N VAL A 82 -12.42 6.67 -10.20
CA VAL A 82 -11.04 6.54 -9.70
C VAL A 82 -10.77 7.58 -8.60
N LEU A 83 -11.17 8.83 -8.82
CA LEU A 83 -10.96 9.91 -7.85
C LEU A 83 -11.82 9.76 -6.59
N ARG A 84 -13.00 9.14 -6.66
CA ARG A 84 -13.79 8.74 -5.48
C ARG A 84 -13.00 7.78 -4.58
N GLY A 85 -12.18 6.91 -5.17
CA GLY A 85 -11.27 6.00 -4.47
C GLY A 85 -9.92 6.60 -4.07
N ALA A 86 -9.61 7.84 -4.44
CA ALA A 86 -8.33 8.46 -4.10
C ALA A 86 -8.16 8.64 -2.58
N GLY A 87 -6.91 8.75 -2.14
CA GLY A 87 -6.54 8.85 -0.73
C GLY A 87 -6.21 7.51 -0.06
N SER A 88 -5.55 7.56 1.10
CA SER A 88 -5.18 6.38 1.87
C SER A 88 -6.36 5.91 2.72
N ARG A 89 -6.49 4.60 2.88
CA ARG A 89 -7.52 3.96 3.72
C ARG A 89 -6.86 3.01 4.69
N TYR A 90 -6.71 3.44 5.94
CA TYR A 90 -6.06 2.68 7.00
C TYR A 90 -7.07 1.84 7.80
N ALA A 91 -7.92 1.09 7.09
CA ALA A 91 -8.93 0.19 7.64
C ALA A 91 -8.97 -1.15 6.88
N PRO A 92 -9.66 -2.17 7.41
CA PRO A 92 -9.88 -3.42 6.69
C PRO A 92 -10.53 -3.16 5.32
N ALA A 93 -10.01 -3.83 4.29
CA ALA A 93 -10.54 -3.76 2.94
C ALA A 93 -10.15 -5.02 2.16
N SER A 94 -11.08 -5.55 1.35
CA SER A 94 -10.93 -6.80 0.62
C SER A 94 -11.36 -6.64 -0.84
N PRO A 95 -10.52 -6.04 -1.72
CA PRO A 95 -10.92 -5.77 -3.10
C PRO A 95 -11.22 -7.04 -3.91
N LEU A 96 -10.57 -8.16 -3.58
CA LEU A 96 -10.77 -9.44 -4.25
C LEU A 96 -12.13 -10.11 -3.97
N VAL A 97 -12.98 -9.53 -3.12
CA VAL A 97 -14.37 -10.01 -2.98
C VAL A 97 -15.15 -9.88 -4.29
N ALA A 98 -14.77 -8.92 -5.15
CA ALA A 98 -15.38 -8.70 -6.46
C ALA A 98 -14.66 -9.44 -7.62
N LEU A 99 -13.74 -10.36 -7.31
CA LEU A 99 -12.96 -11.08 -8.33
C LEU A 99 -13.85 -11.88 -9.27
N GLU A 100 -14.77 -12.68 -8.74
CA GLU A 100 -15.63 -13.53 -9.57
C GLU A 100 -16.61 -12.69 -10.41
N ASN A 101 -17.09 -11.55 -9.90
CA ASN A 101 -17.89 -10.59 -10.69
C ASN A 101 -17.09 -10.08 -11.90
N CYS A 102 -15.82 -9.67 -11.70
CA CYS A 102 -14.97 -9.23 -12.80
C CYS A 102 -14.72 -10.35 -13.84
N LEU A 103 -14.64 -11.61 -13.40
CA LEU A 103 -14.44 -12.75 -14.29
C LEU A 103 -15.66 -13.04 -15.17
N GLN A 104 -16.86 -12.73 -14.69
CA GLN A 104 -18.12 -12.91 -15.41
C GLN A 104 -18.42 -11.75 -16.38
N GLU A 105 -17.89 -10.56 -16.10
CA GLU A 105 -18.05 -9.39 -16.98
C GLU A 105 -17.14 -9.46 -18.22
N PRO A 106 -17.59 -8.94 -19.38
CA PRO A 106 -16.71 -8.76 -20.54
C PRO A 106 -15.59 -7.74 -20.26
N GLY A 107 -14.53 -7.79 -21.07
CA GLY A 107 -13.40 -6.87 -20.95
C GLY A 107 -12.29 -7.33 -20.00
N VAL A 108 -11.31 -6.46 -19.81
CA VAL A 108 -10.13 -6.65 -18.96
C VAL A 108 -10.03 -5.51 -17.95
N PHE A 109 -9.46 -5.80 -16.77
CA PHE A 109 -9.44 -4.88 -15.65
C PHE A 109 -8.01 -4.64 -15.15
N ALA A 110 -7.67 -3.41 -14.80
CA ALA A 110 -6.52 -3.17 -13.94
C ALA A 110 -6.91 -3.45 -12.48
N PHE A 111 -5.93 -3.80 -11.66
CA PHE A 111 -6.14 -4.00 -10.22
C PHE A 111 -5.27 -3.06 -9.40
N ILE A 112 -5.84 -2.38 -8.40
CA ILE A 112 -5.09 -1.64 -7.38
C ILE A 112 -5.41 -2.21 -6.00
N GLY A 113 -4.38 -2.67 -5.30
CA GLY A 113 -4.56 -3.20 -3.95
C GLY A 113 -3.32 -3.11 -3.08
N LYS A 114 -3.47 -3.47 -1.80
CA LYS A 114 -2.35 -3.59 -0.88
C LYS A 114 -1.39 -4.68 -1.40
N PRO A 115 -0.11 -4.68 -1.00
CA PRO A 115 0.87 -5.68 -1.47
C PRO A 115 0.39 -7.12 -1.28
N CYS A 116 -0.31 -7.41 -0.18
CA CYS A 116 -0.88 -8.73 0.06
C CYS A 116 -2.05 -9.10 -0.85
N ASP A 117 -2.84 -8.11 -1.30
CA ASP A 117 -3.95 -8.32 -2.24
C ASP A 117 -3.39 -8.61 -3.64
N VAL A 118 -2.40 -7.83 -4.06
CA VAL A 118 -1.69 -8.03 -5.34
C VAL A 118 -0.95 -9.37 -5.36
N ALA A 119 -0.28 -9.72 -4.26
CA ALA A 119 0.38 -11.02 -4.13
C ALA A 119 -0.61 -12.19 -4.26
N ALA A 120 -1.80 -12.07 -3.69
CA ALA A 120 -2.85 -13.07 -3.81
C ALA A 120 -3.35 -13.19 -5.27
N LEU A 121 -3.68 -12.06 -5.90
CA LEU A 121 -4.15 -12.06 -7.29
C LEU A 121 -3.08 -12.58 -8.27
N ARG A 122 -1.80 -12.21 -8.07
CA ARG A 122 -0.67 -12.73 -8.84
C ARG A 122 -0.52 -14.24 -8.68
N ALA A 123 -0.66 -14.75 -7.45
CA ALA A 123 -0.59 -16.19 -7.18
C ALA A 123 -1.73 -16.97 -7.85
N ILE A 124 -2.94 -16.40 -7.91
CA ILE A 124 -4.09 -16.96 -8.64
C ILE A 124 -3.82 -16.92 -10.14
N SER A 125 -3.37 -15.78 -10.68
CA SER A 125 -3.08 -15.58 -12.11
C SER A 125 -2.05 -16.58 -12.65
N ARG A 126 -1.04 -16.94 -11.86
CA ARG A 126 -0.05 -17.98 -12.22
C ARG A 126 -0.64 -19.38 -12.39
N ARG A 127 -1.86 -19.63 -11.90
CA ARG A 127 -2.53 -20.94 -11.92
C ARG A 127 -3.79 -20.94 -12.78
N ARG A 128 -4.40 -19.77 -13.01
CA ARG A 128 -5.63 -19.57 -13.79
C ARG A 128 -5.33 -18.55 -14.88
N ALA A 129 -5.12 -19.02 -16.11
CA ALA A 129 -4.86 -18.17 -17.28
C ALA A 129 -5.97 -17.11 -17.46
N THR A 130 -7.24 -17.51 -17.24
CA THR A 130 -8.39 -16.60 -17.29
C THR A 130 -8.26 -15.41 -16.34
N VAL A 131 -7.65 -15.57 -15.16
CA VAL A 131 -7.41 -14.47 -14.23
C VAL A 131 -6.24 -13.60 -14.69
N ALA A 132 -5.20 -14.20 -15.29
CA ALA A 132 -4.07 -13.45 -15.84
C ALA A 132 -4.48 -12.59 -17.04
N GLU A 133 -5.33 -13.12 -17.92
CA GLU A 133 -5.91 -12.43 -19.07
C GLU A 133 -6.88 -11.34 -18.61
N LYS A 134 -7.71 -11.63 -17.60
CA LYS A 134 -8.65 -10.66 -17.04
C LYS A 134 -7.96 -9.49 -16.34
N PHE A 135 -6.80 -9.71 -15.72
CA PHE A 135 -6.05 -8.69 -14.99
C PHE A 135 -4.63 -8.49 -15.54
N PRO A 136 -4.48 -7.84 -16.72
CA PRO A 136 -3.20 -7.68 -17.38
C PRO A 136 -2.25 -6.74 -16.61
N ILE A 137 -2.76 -5.83 -15.79
CA ILE A 137 -1.95 -4.86 -15.02
C ILE A 137 -2.34 -4.92 -13.54
N LEU A 138 -1.35 -5.22 -12.68
CA LEU A 138 -1.51 -5.15 -11.23
C LEU A 138 -0.69 -4.00 -10.66
N MET A 139 -1.33 -3.09 -9.94
CA MET A 139 -0.68 -1.96 -9.30
C MET A 139 -0.82 -2.05 -7.78
N SER A 140 0.16 -1.52 -7.06
CA SER A 140 0.15 -1.51 -5.60
C SER A 140 0.65 -0.21 -5.03
N PHE A 141 0.51 -0.08 -3.71
CA PHE A 141 1.15 0.94 -2.92
C PHE A 141 1.93 0.32 -1.77
N MET A 142 2.89 1.07 -1.21
CA MET A 142 3.58 0.61 0.00
C MET A 142 2.64 0.60 1.20
N CYS A 143 2.65 -0.50 1.96
CA CYS A 143 1.73 -0.72 3.07
C CYS A 143 2.48 -0.93 4.38
N ALA A 144 2.26 -0.03 5.33
CA ALA A 144 2.84 -0.09 6.67
C ALA A 144 2.02 -0.98 7.64
N GLY A 145 0.87 -1.49 7.19
CA GLY A 145 -0.02 -2.40 7.91
C GLY A 145 -1.48 -1.95 7.83
N THR A 146 -2.41 -2.82 8.22
CA THR A 146 -3.84 -2.52 8.24
C THR A 146 -4.32 -2.47 9.69
N PRO A 147 -4.67 -1.28 10.21
CA PRO A 147 -5.40 -1.14 11.46
C PRO A 147 -6.81 -1.75 11.37
N GLY A 148 -7.36 -2.19 12.51
CA GLY A 148 -8.81 -2.46 12.62
C GLY A 148 -9.62 -1.17 12.83
N PHE A 149 -10.95 -1.26 12.74
CA PHE A 149 -11.86 -0.11 12.93
C PHE A 149 -11.68 0.60 14.28
N LYS A 150 -11.34 -0.14 15.34
CA LYS A 150 -10.98 0.42 16.65
C LYS A 150 -9.86 1.47 16.60
N GLY A 151 -8.93 1.36 15.64
CA GLY A 151 -7.89 2.37 15.45
C GLY A 151 -8.46 3.67 14.89
N THR A 152 -9.40 3.58 13.93
CA THR A 152 -10.13 4.72 13.39
C THR A 152 -10.97 5.41 14.47
N GLU A 153 -11.71 4.62 15.25
CA GLU A 153 -12.51 5.12 16.37
C GLU A 153 -11.63 5.87 17.39
N ALA A 154 -10.45 5.33 17.69
CA ALA A 154 -9.50 5.99 18.59
C ALA A 154 -9.00 7.35 18.04
N VAL A 155 -8.76 7.45 16.72
CA VAL A 155 -8.43 8.72 16.07
C VAL A 155 -9.58 9.72 16.19
N VAL A 156 -10.81 9.30 15.90
CA VAL A 156 -12.00 10.16 16.00
C VAL A 156 -12.22 10.65 17.43
N ARG A 157 -12.08 9.77 18.44
CA ARG A 157 -12.15 10.17 19.85
C ARG A 157 -11.05 11.15 20.23
N ALA A 158 -9.83 10.96 19.72
CA ALA A 158 -8.73 11.89 19.94
C ALA A 158 -8.93 13.26 19.24
N MET A 159 -9.79 13.35 18.22
CA MET A 159 -10.27 14.62 17.66
C MET A 159 -11.40 15.27 18.48
N GLY A 160 -11.82 14.67 19.59
CA GLY A 160 -12.94 15.16 20.42
C GLY A 160 -14.32 14.86 19.85
N LEU A 161 -14.43 13.87 18.95
CA LEU A 161 -15.69 13.47 18.30
C LEU A 161 -16.14 12.08 18.73
N GLU A 162 -17.44 11.82 18.55
CA GLU A 162 -18.06 10.51 18.79
C GLU A 162 -18.05 9.69 17.48
N PRO A 163 -17.37 8.53 17.42
CA PRO A 163 -17.37 7.66 16.25
C PRO A 163 -18.77 7.28 15.76
N GLU A 164 -19.71 7.10 16.68
CA GLU A 164 -21.09 6.71 16.41
C GLU A 164 -21.87 7.81 15.68
N LYS A 165 -21.46 9.08 15.81
CA LYS A 165 -22.05 10.23 15.12
C LYS A 165 -21.32 10.64 13.85
N THR A 166 -20.23 9.95 13.52
CA THR A 166 -19.40 10.27 12.35
C THR A 166 -20.07 9.74 11.09
N ILE A 167 -20.29 10.60 10.10
CA ILE A 167 -20.91 10.26 8.82
C ILE A 167 -19.88 10.15 7.68
N ARG A 168 -18.73 10.81 7.83
CA ARG A 168 -17.63 10.77 6.86
C ARG A 168 -16.29 10.76 7.56
N PHE A 169 -15.39 9.94 7.06
CA PHE A 169 -14.02 9.89 7.52
C PHE A 169 -13.05 9.75 6.35
N ARG A 170 -11.96 10.51 6.39
CA ARG A 170 -10.84 10.40 5.46
C ARG A 170 -9.55 10.32 6.26
N TYR A 171 -8.70 9.34 5.97
CA TYR A 171 -7.43 9.20 6.67
C TYR A 171 -6.37 10.18 6.17
N ARG A 172 -6.39 10.48 4.87
CA ARG A 172 -5.34 11.22 4.18
C ARG A 172 -5.77 11.64 2.76
N GLY A 173 -5.06 12.59 2.17
CA GLY A 173 -5.31 13.19 0.85
C GLY A 173 -5.77 14.64 0.98
N ASN A 174 -6.03 15.30 -0.15
CA ASN A 174 -6.30 16.74 -0.21
C ASN A 174 -5.12 17.56 0.36
N GLY A 175 -3.91 17.22 -0.09
CA GLY A 175 -2.64 17.66 0.49
C GLY A 175 -1.69 16.47 0.69
N TRP A 176 -0.42 16.76 0.95
CA TRP A 176 0.60 15.77 1.21
C TRP A 176 1.55 16.23 2.33
N PRO A 177 1.52 15.60 3.52
CA PRO A 177 0.75 14.40 3.83
C PRO A 177 -0.76 14.53 3.79
N GLY A 178 -1.33 15.71 3.97
CA GLY A 178 -2.75 15.90 4.24
C GLY A 178 -3.12 15.42 5.66
N LYS A 179 -4.33 15.76 6.08
CA LYS A 179 -4.85 15.45 7.41
C LYS A 179 -5.87 14.32 7.39
N ALA A 180 -5.93 13.57 8.49
CA ALA A 180 -7.11 12.79 8.81
C ALA A 180 -8.24 13.76 9.16
N ARG A 181 -9.46 13.51 8.65
CA ARG A 181 -10.62 14.38 8.83
C ARG A 181 -11.88 13.58 9.06
N ALA A 182 -12.63 13.95 10.10
CA ALA A 182 -13.92 13.37 10.46
C ALA A 182 -15.01 14.43 10.42
N GLU A 183 -16.20 14.07 9.94
CA GLU A 183 -17.39 14.92 9.92
C GLU A 183 -18.56 14.19 10.60
N THR A 184 -19.30 14.92 11.43
CA THR A 184 -20.50 14.39 12.11
C THR A 184 -21.79 14.88 11.45
N ALA A 185 -22.91 14.19 11.71
CA ALA A 185 -24.24 14.62 11.24
C ALA A 185 -24.64 16.01 11.76
N GLU A 186 -24.12 16.41 12.93
CA GLU A 186 -24.33 17.73 13.54
C GLU A 186 -23.44 18.83 12.91
N GLY A 187 -22.65 18.51 11.89
CA GLY A 187 -21.76 19.45 11.20
C GLY A 187 -20.42 19.71 11.88
N LYS A 188 -20.12 19.05 13.02
CA LYS A 188 -18.81 19.16 13.68
C LYS A 188 -17.73 18.49 12.82
N VAL A 189 -16.57 19.12 12.74
CA VAL A 189 -15.40 18.67 11.98
C VAL A 189 -14.21 18.54 12.91
N GLY A 190 -13.49 17.43 12.81
CA GLY A 190 -12.23 17.19 13.50
C GLY A 190 -11.13 16.88 12.50
N GLU A 191 -9.94 17.41 12.73
CA GLU A 191 -8.75 17.15 11.90
C GLU A 191 -7.55 16.75 12.74
N MET A 192 -6.67 15.94 12.18
CA MET A 192 -5.44 15.48 12.82
C MET A 192 -4.34 15.28 11.78
N ASP A 193 -3.13 15.73 12.08
CA ASP A 193 -1.98 15.54 11.20
C ASP A 193 -1.59 14.05 11.06
N TYR A 194 -0.76 13.76 10.06
CA TYR A 194 -0.35 12.39 9.73
C TYR A 194 0.43 11.71 10.85
N ASP A 195 1.35 12.40 11.54
CA ASP A 195 2.18 11.78 12.57
C ASP A 195 1.35 11.47 13.83
N SER A 196 0.47 12.39 14.22
CA SER A 196 -0.48 12.18 15.32
C SER A 196 -1.46 11.03 15.01
N SER A 197 -2.05 10.99 13.82
CA SER A 197 -3.03 9.95 13.47
C SER A 197 -2.38 8.60 13.20
N TRP A 198 -1.39 8.53 12.30
CA TRP A 198 -0.72 7.28 11.93
C TRP A 198 0.37 6.88 12.91
N GLY A 199 1.31 7.79 13.20
CA GLY A 199 2.50 7.57 14.02
C GLY A 199 2.20 7.28 15.49
N ASN A 200 1.15 7.90 16.06
CA ASN A 200 0.82 7.72 17.47
C ASN A 200 -0.35 6.78 17.75
N ILE A 201 -1.37 6.73 16.87
CA ILE A 201 -2.60 5.97 17.12
C ILE A 201 -2.69 4.73 16.22
N LEU A 202 -2.89 4.89 14.91
CA LEU A 202 -3.27 3.78 14.01
C LEU A 202 -2.24 2.64 13.98
N ASN A 203 -0.94 2.95 14.03
CA ASN A 203 0.12 1.93 13.99
C ASN A 203 0.12 0.98 15.21
N ARG A 204 -0.61 1.31 16.29
CA ARG A 204 -0.77 0.45 17.47
C ARG A 204 -1.90 -0.57 17.30
N HIS A 205 -2.81 -0.32 16.36
CA HIS A 205 -3.99 -1.16 16.08
C HIS A 205 -3.79 -2.11 14.89
N LEU A 206 -2.55 -2.31 14.45
CA LEU A 206 -2.24 -3.19 13.31
C LEU A 206 -2.58 -4.66 13.58
N GLN A 207 -3.22 -5.29 12.60
CA GLN A 207 -3.45 -6.73 12.59
C GLN A 207 -2.14 -7.51 12.75
N PHE A 208 -2.17 -8.61 13.50
CA PHE A 208 -0.98 -9.43 13.74
C PHE A 208 -0.33 -9.93 12.45
N ARG A 209 -1.14 -10.30 11.45
CA ARG A 209 -0.69 -10.68 10.10
C ARG A 209 0.29 -9.66 9.49
N CYS A 210 0.02 -8.36 9.67
CA CYS A 210 0.87 -7.29 9.15
C CYS A 210 2.25 -7.24 9.82
N LYS A 211 2.39 -7.74 11.05
CA LYS A 211 3.66 -7.78 11.79
C LYS A 211 4.61 -8.84 11.25
N ILE A 212 4.08 -9.91 10.65
CA ILE A 212 4.85 -11.00 10.03
C ILE A 212 4.82 -10.95 8.49
N CYS A 213 4.29 -9.88 7.89
CA CYS A 213 4.22 -9.72 6.44
C CYS A 213 5.61 -9.43 5.85
N PRO A 214 6.05 -10.16 4.81
CA PRO A 214 7.37 -10.00 4.20
C PRO A 214 7.38 -8.93 3.12
N ASP A 215 6.21 -8.53 2.63
CA ASP A 215 6.05 -7.57 1.56
C ASP A 215 5.18 -6.41 2.03
N GLY A 216 5.84 -5.31 2.36
CA GLY A 216 5.21 -4.00 2.54
C GLY A 216 5.41 -3.09 1.33
N THR A 217 6.04 -3.59 0.27
CA THR A 217 6.58 -2.78 -0.84
C THR A 217 5.92 -3.05 -2.19
N GLY A 218 5.03 -4.04 -2.29
CA GLY A 218 4.32 -4.37 -3.52
C GLY A 218 5.13 -5.21 -4.51
N GLU A 219 5.98 -6.12 -4.03
CA GLU A 219 6.95 -6.87 -4.87
C GLU A 219 6.32 -7.68 -6.02
N PHE A 220 5.02 -7.96 -5.95
CA PHE A 220 4.28 -8.77 -6.92
C PHE A 220 3.47 -7.92 -7.93
N ALA A 221 3.50 -6.60 -7.77
CA ALA A 221 2.87 -5.65 -8.68
C ALA A 221 3.71 -5.46 -9.96
N ASP A 222 3.09 -4.86 -10.97
CA ASP A 222 3.75 -4.33 -12.16
C ASP A 222 4.28 -2.92 -11.91
N VAL A 223 3.49 -2.09 -11.22
CA VAL A 223 3.89 -0.77 -10.74
C VAL A 223 3.55 -0.64 -9.26
N THR A 224 4.44 -0.05 -8.48
CA THR A 224 4.13 0.40 -7.12
C THR A 224 4.35 1.89 -7.00
N CYS A 225 3.37 2.62 -6.44
CA CYS A 225 3.60 3.99 -5.99
C CYS A 225 3.65 4.08 -4.46
N ALA A 226 4.43 4.99 -3.93
CA ALA A 226 4.49 5.26 -2.49
C ALA A 226 4.69 6.75 -2.24
N ASP A 227 4.73 7.15 -0.97
CA ASP A 227 5.27 8.45 -0.61
C ASP A 227 6.75 8.55 -0.98
N ALA A 228 7.16 9.66 -1.60
CA ALA A 228 8.57 10.01 -1.80
C ALA A 228 8.99 11.07 -0.77
N TRP A 229 9.06 10.66 0.49
CA TRP A 229 9.43 11.53 1.60
C TRP A 229 10.80 12.17 1.41
N TYR A 230 10.94 13.45 1.77
CA TYR A 230 12.25 14.09 1.86
C TYR A 230 12.94 13.70 3.16
N GLY A 231 14.26 13.52 3.15
CA GLY A 231 15.03 13.38 4.37
C GLY A 231 15.31 14.74 5.00
N ASN A 232 15.22 14.84 6.32
CA ASN A 232 15.82 15.95 7.08
C ASN A 232 17.34 15.78 7.21
N ASP A 233 18.02 16.72 7.88
CA ASP A 233 19.48 16.69 8.11
C ASP A 233 19.99 15.43 8.83
N LYS A 234 19.09 14.66 9.46
CA LYS A 234 19.38 13.38 10.13
C LYS A 234 19.02 12.16 9.28
N GLY A 235 18.63 12.36 8.02
CA GLY A 235 18.23 11.32 7.08
C GLY A 235 16.88 10.68 7.36
N TYR A 236 16.00 11.34 8.12
CA TYR A 236 14.65 10.84 8.45
C TYR A 236 13.57 11.58 7.63
N PRO A 237 12.51 10.89 7.17
CA PRO A 237 11.37 11.51 6.49
C PRO A 237 10.80 12.77 7.18
N THR A 238 10.57 13.84 6.41
CA THR A 238 9.76 14.99 6.83
C THR A 238 8.29 14.78 6.44
N PHE A 239 7.38 15.26 7.29
CA PHE A 239 5.92 15.16 7.10
C PHE A 239 5.26 16.54 7.02
N GLU A 240 6.01 17.53 6.53
CA GLU A 240 5.51 18.89 6.31
C GLU A 240 4.64 18.94 5.05
N GLU A 241 3.55 19.70 5.11
CA GLU A 241 2.65 19.87 3.96
C GLU A 241 3.40 20.47 2.77
N SER A 242 3.31 19.79 1.63
CA SER A 242 3.92 20.19 0.37
C SER A 242 3.16 19.59 -0.80
N ASP A 243 3.51 19.97 -2.02
CA ASP A 243 2.89 19.35 -3.18
C ASP A 243 3.23 17.87 -3.26
N GLY A 244 2.21 17.02 -3.43
CA GLY A 244 2.37 15.57 -3.37
C GLY A 244 3.46 15.03 -4.29
N ARG A 245 4.32 14.15 -3.76
CA ARG A 245 5.35 13.45 -4.52
C ARG A 245 5.26 11.94 -4.28
N SER A 246 5.34 11.17 -5.35
CA SER A 246 5.32 9.72 -5.31
C SER A 246 6.66 9.12 -5.65
N LEU A 247 7.07 8.09 -4.90
CA LEU A 247 8.00 7.08 -5.38
C LEU A 247 7.25 6.23 -6.39
N VAL A 248 7.85 5.91 -7.53
CA VAL A 248 7.28 5.08 -8.60
C VAL A 248 8.27 3.98 -8.92
N LEU A 249 7.90 2.73 -8.62
CA LEU A 249 8.71 1.55 -8.87
C LEU A 249 8.07 0.72 -9.98
N SER A 250 8.75 0.64 -11.12
CA SER A 250 8.40 -0.27 -12.20
C SER A 250 9.05 -1.62 -11.94
N ARG A 251 8.23 -2.66 -11.77
CA ARG A 251 8.66 -3.99 -11.31
C ARG A 251 8.68 -5.03 -12.42
N SER A 252 7.90 -4.80 -13.47
CA SER A 252 7.84 -5.66 -14.65
C SER A 252 8.04 -4.82 -15.92
N THR A 253 8.34 -5.49 -17.05
CA THR A 253 8.49 -4.80 -18.34
C THR A 253 7.22 -4.04 -18.71
N LYS A 254 6.04 -4.67 -18.53
CA LYS A 254 4.75 -4.01 -18.76
C LYS A 254 4.48 -2.85 -17.79
N GLY A 255 4.94 -2.94 -16.54
CA GLY A 255 4.86 -1.82 -15.60
C GLY A 255 5.74 -0.64 -16.00
N MET A 256 6.95 -0.92 -16.48
CA MET A 256 7.85 0.12 -17.01
C MET A 256 7.27 0.78 -18.26
N GLN A 257 6.72 0.00 -19.18
CA GLN A 257 6.06 0.53 -20.37
C GLN A 257 4.83 1.37 -20.01
N LEU A 258 3.99 0.90 -19.09
CA LEU A 258 2.84 1.67 -18.60
C LEU A 258 3.25 3.05 -18.06
N VAL A 259 4.32 3.12 -17.24
CA VAL A 259 4.79 4.41 -16.72
C VAL A 259 5.31 5.30 -17.84
N ASN A 260 6.09 4.75 -18.78
CA ASN A 260 6.59 5.52 -19.92
C ASN A 260 5.46 6.06 -20.80
N ASP A 261 4.49 5.22 -21.17
CA ASP A 261 3.35 5.64 -22.00
C ASP A 261 2.53 6.75 -21.29
N ALA A 262 2.34 6.64 -19.97
CA ALA A 262 1.62 7.65 -19.19
C ALA A 262 2.38 8.98 -19.08
N VAL A 263 3.71 8.93 -19.09
CA VAL A 263 4.56 10.14 -19.13
C VAL A 263 4.48 10.80 -20.50
N GLU A 264 4.60 10.02 -21.57
CA GLU A 264 4.48 10.51 -22.96
C GLU A 264 3.10 11.12 -23.22
N ALA A 265 2.04 10.51 -22.69
CA ALA A 265 0.68 11.01 -22.78
C ALA A 265 0.37 12.19 -21.81
N GLY A 266 1.33 12.64 -21.01
CA GLY A 266 1.17 13.80 -20.13
C GLY A 266 0.37 13.58 -18.84
N TYR A 267 0.17 12.34 -18.40
CA TYR A 267 -0.52 12.02 -17.14
C TYR A 267 0.43 12.03 -15.94
N LEU A 268 1.72 11.75 -16.17
CA LEU A 268 2.75 11.69 -15.14
C LEU A 268 3.98 12.50 -15.53
N ALA A 269 4.59 13.16 -14.55
CA ALA A 269 5.95 13.67 -14.63
C ALA A 269 6.82 12.88 -13.67
N VAL A 270 7.95 12.34 -14.14
CA VAL A 270 8.86 11.50 -13.34
C VAL A 270 10.32 11.85 -13.59
N ALA A 271 11.16 11.60 -12.59
CA ALA A 271 12.61 11.70 -12.63
C ALA A 271 13.23 10.44 -12.01
N ASP A 272 14.36 9.99 -12.54
CA ASP A 272 15.04 8.80 -12.04
C ASP A 272 15.52 8.98 -10.58
N LEU A 273 15.47 7.89 -9.82
CA LEU A 273 15.84 7.85 -8.40
C LEU A 273 16.81 6.68 -8.16
N PRO A 274 18.01 6.93 -7.61
CA PRO A 274 18.91 5.87 -7.16
C PRO A 274 18.22 4.92 -6.17
N ILE A 275 18.45 3.62 -6.32
CA ILE A 275 17.77 2.58 -5.53
C ILE A 275 18.08 2.71 -4.03
N GLU A 276 19.29 3.14 -3.69
CA GLU A 276 19.77 3.38 -2.34
C GLU A 276 18.97 4.46 -1.59
N ASP A 277 18.41 5.43 -2.33
CA ASP A 277 17.63 6.51 -1.74
C ASP A 277 16.22 6.05 -1.31
N ILE A 278 15.73 4.92 -1.84
CA ILE A 278 14.45 4.33 -1.40
C ILE A 278 14.51 4.04 0.11
N GLU A 279 15.64 3.58 0.65
CA GLU A 279 15.75 3.29 2.08
C GLU A 279 15.63 4.55 2.94
N ARG A 280 16.19 5.67 2.47
CA ARG A 280 16.10 6.96 3.16
C ARG A 280 14.66 7.48 3.18
N MET A 281 13.93 7.27 2.08
CA MET A 281 12.51 7.61 1.99
C MET A 281 11.62 6.65 2.80
N GLN A 282 11.98 5.36 2.87
CA GLN A 282 11.13 4.30 3.40
C GLN A 282 11.82 3.44 4.48
N PRO A 283 12.44 4.03 5.53
CA PRO A 283 13.24 3.29 6.50
C PRO A 283 12.39 2.28 7.28
N TYR A 284 11.13 2.64 7.55
CA TYR A 284 10.18 1.75 8.22
C TYR A 284 9.89 0.47 7.43
N GLN A 285 9.81 0.55 6.09
CA GLN A 285 9.59 -0.63 5.25
C GLN A 285 10.81 -1.55 5.24
N ALA A 286 12.01 -0.96 5.09
CA ALA A 286 13.26 -1.70 5.13
C ALA A 286 13.43 -2.43 6.47
N ASP A 287 13.23 -1.72 7.58
CA ASP A 287 13.30 -2.26 8.93
C ASP A 287 12.28 -3.38 9.17
N ARG A 288 11.03 -3.20 8.71
CA ARG A 288 10.01 -4.26 8.85
C ARG A 288 10.45 -5.53 8.15
N LYS A 289 10.89 -5.45 6.90
CA LYS A 289 11.30 -6.62 6.11
C LYS A 289 12.48 -7.36 6.75
N ARG A 290 13.49 -6.62 7.21
CA ARG A 290 14.66 -7.17 7.95
C ARG A 290 14.26 -8.00 9.17
N MET A 291 13.19 -7.60 9.86
CA MET A 291 12.76 -8.25 11.11
C MET A 291 11.83 -9.45 10.90
N VAL A 292 11.36 -9.72 9.67
CA VAL A 292 10.34 -10.76 9.44
C VAL A 292 10.82 -12.14 9.84
N ALA A 293 12.05 -12.55 9.49
CA ALA A 293 12.54 -13.88 9.83
C ALA A 293 12.62 -14.08 11.36
N ALA A 294 13.07 -13.06 12.10
CA ALA A 294 13.08 -13.07 13.56
C ALA A 294 11.67 -13.19 14.15
N ARG A 295 10.70 -12.43 13.63
CA ARG A 295 9.30 -12.51 14.09
C ARG A 295 8.68 -13.87 13.79
N LEU A 296 8.95 -14.46 12.62
CA LEU A 296 8.52 -15.82 12.28
C LEU A 296 9.15 -16.87 13.20
N PHE A 297 10.44 -16.71 13.55
CA PHE A 297 11.11 -17.58 14.50
C PHE A 297 10.45 -17.53 15.88
N GLY A 298 10.21 -16.32 16.42
CA GLY A 298 9.49 -16.16 17.69
C GLY A 298 8.10 -16.79 17.68
N ARG A 299 7.37 -16.67 16.56
CA ARG A 299 6.06 -17.32 16.40
C ARG A 299 6.15 -18.85 16.33
N LYS A 300 7.19 -19.38 15.69
CA LYS A 300 7.46 -20.83 15.63
C LYS A 300 7.78 -21.40 17.02
N LEU A 301 8.54 -20.66 17.85
CA LEU A 301 8.81 -21.05 19.24
C LEU A 301 7.55 -21.12 20.11
N ALA A 302 6.50 -20.36 19.76
CA ALA A 302 5.18 -20.45 20.39
C ALA A 302 4.31 -21.59 19.82
N LEU A 303 4.90 -22.52 19.04
CA LEU A 303 4.22 -23.64 18.37
C LEU A 303 3.06 -23.23 17.45
N ARG A 304 3.06 -21.99 16.95
CA ARG A 304 2.03 -21.50 16.02
C ARG A 304 2.43 -21.74 14.57
N LYS A 305 1.44 -22.02 13.71
CA LYS A 305 1.62 -22.23 12.25
C LYS A 305 2.14 -20.97 11.58
N ILE A 306 3.32 -21.00 10.96
CA ILE A 306 3.89 -19.87 10.20
C ILE A 306 3.64 -19.99 8.69
N PRO A 307 3.51 -18.86 7.96
CA PRO A 307 3.52 -18.87 6.50
C PRO A 307 4.90 -19.28 5.95
N LYS A 308 4.91 -19.81 4.73
CA LYS A 308 6.14 -20.15 4.00
C LYS A 308 6.47 -19.01 3.04
N TYR A 309 7.62 -18.37 3.23
CA TYR A 309 8.14 -17.32 2.35
C TYR A 309 9.38 -17.85 1.63
N ILE A 310 9.27 -17.96 0.31
CA ILE A 310 10.27 -18.59 -0.54
C ILE A 310 10.87 -17.53 -1.45
N GLN A 311 12.20 -17.57 -1.61
CA GLN A 311 12.92 -16.65 -2.49
C GLN A 311 12.79 -15.14 -2.16
N MET A 312 12.43 -14.75 -0.93
CA MET A 312 12.24 -13.32 -0.55
C MET A 312 13.43 -12.61 0.13
N GLY A 313 14.64 -13.21 0.13
CA GLY A 313 15.85 -12.60 0.71
C GLY A 313 15.89 -12.46 2.25
N LEU A 314 14.85 -12.93 2.96
CA LEU A 314 14.64 -12.63 4.39
C LEU A 314 15.80 -13.04 5.31
N LEU A 315 16.39 -14.22 5.10
CA LEU A 315 17.53 -14.67 5.93
C LEU A 315 18.75 -13.79 5.75
N LYS A 316 19.10 -13.45 4.49
CA LYS A 316 20.22 -12.54 4.17
C LYS A 316 20.01 -11.17 4.83
N LEU A 317 18.78 -10.63 4.76
CA LEU A 317 18.44 -9.36 5.40
C LEU A 317 18.57 -9.41 6.92
N SER A 318 18.08 -10.48 7.55
CA SER A 318 18.16 -10.64 9.00
C SER A 318 19.61 -10.80 9.47
N LEU A 319 20.46 -11.52 8.74
CA LEU A 319 21.88 -11.68 9.09
C LEU A 319 22.65 -10.34 9.09
N ASN A 320 22.28 -9.41 8.21
CA ASN A 320 22.86 -8.08 8.13
C ASN A 320 22.21 -7.07 9.11
N SER A 321 21.44 -7.54 10.08
CA SER A 321 20.74 -6.70 11.06
C SER A 321 21.29 -6.88 12.48
N SER A 322 21.10 -5.88 13.33
CA SER A 322 21.52 -5.95 14.74
C SER A 322 20.91 -7.16 15.48
N LYS A 323 21.77 -8.02 16.04
CA LYS A 323 21.37 -9.20 16.83
C LYS A 323 20.41 -8.84 17.98
N LYS A 324 20.65 -7.72 18.66
CA LYS A 324 19.77 -7.19 19.72
C LYS A 324 18.37 -6.88 19.19
N ARG A 325 18.27 -6.27 18.01
CA ARG A 325 16.98 -5.95 17.36
C ARG A 325 16.24 -7.23 16.94
N LEU A 326 16.95 -8.20 16.38
CA LEU A 326 16.38 -9.50 16.00
C LEU A 326 15.81 -10.22 17.23
N LEU A 327 16.60 -10.36 18.30
CA LEU A 327 16.17 -11.01 19.54
C LEU A 327 14.93 -10.32 20.14
N ARG A 328 14.92 -8.99 20.23
CA ARG A 328 13.77 -8.22 20.73
C ARG A 328 12.51 -8.48 19.89
N ASN A 329 12.63 -8.54 18.56
CA ASN A 329 11.50 -8.82 17.67
C ASN A 329 11.01 -10.27 17.78
N SER A 330 11.93 -11.24 17.96
CA SER A 330 11.60 -12.64 18.22
C SER A 330 10.83 -12.80 19.53
N ILE A 331 11.39 -12.33 20.66
CA ILE A 331 10.77 -12.42 21.99
C ILE A 331 9.41 -11.72 22.01
N GLY A 332 9.34 -10.48 21.50
CA GLY A 332 8.09 -9.74 21.48
C GLY A 332 7.00 -10.43 20.64
N THR A 333 7.38 -11.15 19.59
CA THR A 333 6.43 -11.90 18.76
C THR A 333 6.03 -13.22 19.41
N TRP A 334 6.97 -13.89 20.08
CA TRP A 334 6.69 -15.07 20.89
C TRP A 334 5.65 -14.76 21.98
N LEU A 335 5.88 -13.74 22.80
CA LEU A 335 4.94 -13.29 23.85
C LEU A 335 3.54 -12.99 23.29
N ARG A 336 3.46 -12.26 22.17
CA ARG A 336 2.17 -11.99 21.51
C ARG A 336 1.47 -13.26 21.00
N SER A 337 2.25 -14.27 20.58
CA SER A 337 1.72 -15.53 20.05
C SER A 337 1.21 -16.48 21.14
N LEU A 338 1.62 -16.29 22.40
CA LEU A 338 1.08 -17.02 23.54
C LEU A 338 -0.34 -16.54 23.90
N ASN A 339 -0.59 -15.22 23.76
CA ASN A 339 -1.87 -14.59 24.07
C ASN A 339 -2.86 -14.58 22.88
N ASP A 340 -2.45 -15.11 21.73
CA ASP A 340 -3.28 -15.28 20.53
C ASP A 340 -4.24 -16.45 20.81
N LYS A 341 -5.41 -16.19 21.42
CA LYS A 341 -6.42 -17.21 21.70
C LYS A 341 -6.93 -17.84 20.40
#